data_AF-A0A7V3CDV5-F1
#
_entry.id   AF-A0A7V3CDV5-F1
#
_cell.length_a   1.000
_cell.length_b   1.000
_cell.length_c   1.000
_cell.angle_alpha   90.00
_cell.angle_beta   90.00
_cell.angle_gamma   90.00
#
_symmetry.space_group_name_H-M   'P 1'
#
loop_
_entity.id
_entity.type
_entity.pdbx_description
1 polymer ?
#
loop_
_entity_poly.entity_id
_entity_poly.type
_entity_poly.pdbx_seq_one_letter_code
_entity_poly.pdbx_strand_id
1 'polypeptide(L)'
;MRRLLDSGLAERWSEGERRELAALAGEGDPNLFFEDLLRLGKRLEADGRDGAAVDVYAAVVGAVPPVKGGKRERPLRILAQERLHAIQGLGAFAPRFEFLLKNFTRDAADPRAILPMLAGTTVYGLVRAAALGRLAGTARAAWYSRGAGARILAAGAAYAAEVP
;
A
#
# COMPACT_ATOMS: atom_id res chain seq x y z
N MET A 1 -7.53 -22.36 -16.46
CA MET A 1 -6.07 -22.42 -16.28
C MET A 1 -5.28 -21.85 -17.44
N ARG A 2 -5.42 -22.34 -18.68
CA ARG A 2 -4.67 -21.80 -19.86
C ARG A 2 -4.79 -20.28 -20.03
N ARG A 3 -5.99 -19.71 -19.83
CA ARG A 3 -6.24 -18.25 -19.87
C ARG A 3 -5.47 -17.40 -18.84
N LEU A 4 -5.07 -17.96 -17.69
CA LEU A 4 -4.29 -17.23 -16.67
C LEU A 4 -2.79 -17.21 -17.00
N LEU A 5 -2.31 -18.25 -17.68
CA LEU A 5 -0.94 -18.37 -18.16
C LEU A 5 -0.72 -17.59 -19.47
N ASP A 6 -1.76 -17.48 -20.31
CA ASP A 6 -1.68 -16.82 -21.63
C ASP A 6 -1.98 -15.31 -21.59
N SER A 7 -2.61 -14.80 -20.54
CA SER A 7 -2.66 -13.34 -20.30
C SER A 7 -1.25 -12.86 -19.96
N GLY A 8 -0.79 -11.73 -20.51
CA GLY A 8 0.55 -11.12 -20.31
C GLY A 8 0.98 -10.84 -18.85
N LEU A 9 0.24 -11.38 -17.87
CA LEU A 9 0.57 -11.54 -16.46
C LEU A 9 1.85 -12.38 -16.25
N ALA A 10 2.13 -13.36 -17.11
CA ALA A 10 3.31 -14.22 -16.98
C ALA A 10 4.65 -13.45 -17.03
N GLU A 11 4.70 -12.29 -17.69
CA GLU A 11 5.88 -11.42 -17.72
C GLU A 11 6.13 -10.68 -16.41
N ARG A 12 5.07 -10.40 -15.63
CA ARG A 12 5.16 -9.71 -14.34
C ARG A 12 5.55 -10.62 -13.19
N TRP A 13 5.49 -11.94 -13.42
CA TRP A 13 5.76 -12.95 -12.42
C TRP A 13 7.23 -13.36 -12.48
N SER A 14 7.81 -13.73 -11.34
CA SER A 14 9.17 -14.27 -11.31
C SER A 14 9.18 -15.71 -11.83
N GLU A 15 10.36 -16.19 -12.20
CA GLU A 15 10.52 -17.58 -12.62
C GLU A 15 10.14 -18.58 -11.51
N GLY A 16 10.40 -18.22 -10.24
CA GLY A 16 9.98 -19.03 -9.10
C GLY A 16 8.46 -19.14 -8.98
N GLU A 17 7.75 -18.04 -9.14
CA GLU A 17 6.28 -18.01 -9.08
C GLU A 17 5.62 -18.77 -10.22
N ARG A 18 6.18 -18.67 -11.42
CA ARG A 18 5.70 -19.46 -12.57
C ARG A 18 5.85 -20.96 -12.32
N ARG A 19 7.00 -21.38 -11.78
CA ARG A 19 7.24 -22.79 -11.43
C ARG A 19 6.29 -23.29 -10.36
N GLU A 20 6.02 -22.48 -9.34
CA GLU A 20 5.09 -22.84 -8.29
C GLU A 20 3.65 -22.90 -8.79
N LEU A 21 3.22 -21.94 -9.60
CA LEU A 21 1.89 -22.01 -10.22
C LEU A 21 1.77 -23.21 -11.17
N ALA A 22 2.84 -23.59 -11.87
CA ALA A 22 2.88 -24.82 -12.64
C ALA A 22 2.83 -26.08 -11.75
N ALA A 23 3.43 -26.05 -10.56
CA ALA A 23 3.31 -27.14 -9.59
C ALA A 23 1.86 -27.26 -9.05
N LEU A 24 1.24 -26.13 -8.70
CA LEU A 24 -0.17 -26.08 -8.27
C LEU A 24 -1.11 -26.55 -9.37
N ALA A 25 -0.79 -26.30 -10.64
CA ALA A 25 -1.57 -26.76 -11.78
C ALA A 25 -1.67 -28.29 -11.90
N GLY A 26 -0.78 -29.04 -11.22
CA GLY A 26 -0.86 -30.50 -11.15
C GLY A 26 -1.89 -31.02 -10.14
N GLU A 27 -2.47 -30.16 -9.30
CA GLU A 27 -3.43 -30.57 -8.27
C GLU A 27 -4.75 -31.04 -8.90
N GLY A 28 -5.19 -32.23 -8.50
CA GLY A 28 -6.36 -32.90 -9.06
C GLY A 28 -7.66 -32.50 -8.39
N ASP A 29 -7.63 -32.12 -7.11
CA ASP A 29 -8.81 -31.63 -6.39
C ASP A 29 -8.98 -30.11 -6.60
N PRO A 30 -10.09 -29.65 -7.23
CA PRO A 30 -10.34 -28.23 -7.42
C PRO A 30 -10.37 -27.41 -6.12
N ASN A 31 -10.82 -28.00 -5.00
CA ASN A 31 -10.89 -27.27 -3.72
C ASN A 31 -9.50 -27.02 -3.15
N LEU A 32 -8.63 -28.05 -3.17
CA LEU A 32 -7.24 -27.93 -2.73
C LEU A 32 -6.48 -26.95 -3.64
N PHE A 33 -6.69 -27.05 -4.95
CA PHE A 33 -6.12 -26.11 -5.91
C PHE A 33 -6.43 -24.65 -5.57
N PHE A 34 -7.69 -24.31 -5.32
CA PHE A 34 -8.07 -22.93 -4.99
C PHE A 34 -7.61 -22.49 -3.60
N GLU A 35 -7.52 -23.42 -2.65
CA GLU A 35 -6.96 -23.13 -1.32
C GLU A 35 -5.47 -22.81 -1.41
N ASP A 36 -4.71 -23.61 -2.15
CA ASP A 36 -3.27 -23.39 -2.32
C ASP A 36 -3.00 -22.15 -3.17
N LEU A 37 -3.84 -21.85 -4.16
CA LEU A 37 -3.80 -20.60 -4.91
C LEU A 37 -4.04 -19.39 -3.99
N LEU A 38 -4.97 -19.49 -3.02
CA LEU A 38 -5.17 -18.46 -2.00
C LEU A 38 -3.97 -18.30 -1.07
N ARG A 39 -3.31 -19.40 -0.68
CA ARG A 39 -2.07 -19.36 0.13
C ARG A 39 -0.94 -18.69 -0.63
N LEU A 40 -0.78 -18.99 -1.93
CA LEU A 40 0.16 -18.32 -2.82
C LEU A 40 -0.11 -16.81 -2.84
N GLY A 41 -1.36 -16.39 -3.06
CA GLY A 41 -1.74 -14.98 -3.06
C GLY A 41 -1.39 -14.25 -1.75
N LYS A 42 -1.65 -14.88 -0.60
CA LYS A 42 -1.30 -14.32 0.72
C LYS A 42 0.20 -14.16 0.92
N ARG A 43 1.00 -15.12 0.42
CA ARG A 43 2.46 -15.04 0.51
C ARG A 43 3.00 -13.93 -0.39
N LEU A 44 2.48 -13.80 -1.61
CA LEU A 44 2.83 -12.70 -2.52
C LEU A 44 2.51 -11.33 -1.91
N GLU A 45 1.38 -11.20 -1.23
CA GLU A 45 1.00 -10.00 -0.46
C GLU A 45 1.93 -9.76 0.75
N ALA A 46 2.46 -10.80 1.38
CA ALA A 46 3.48 -10.68 2.43
C ALA A 46 4.84 -10.22 1.87
N ASP A 47 5.19 -10.68 0.68
CA ASP A 47 6.43 -10.31 -0.02
C ASP A 47 6.32 -8.95 -0.72
N GLY A 48 5.17 -8.27 -0.62
CA GLY A 48 4.94 -6.95 -1.22
C GLY A 48 4.73 -6.95 -2.71
N ARG A 49 4.44 -8.12 -3.29
CA ARG A 49 4.16 -8.32 -4.70
C ARG A 49 2.67 -8.17 -5.00
N ASP A 50 2.12 -7.02 -4.62
CA ASP A 50 0.69 -6.77 -4.64
C ASP A 50 0.05 -6.97 -6.01
N GLY A 51 0.77 -6.64 -7.09
CA GLY A 51 0.30 -6.89 -8.46
C GLY A 51 0.04 -8.36 -8.76
N ALA A 52 0.96 -9.25 -8.36
CA ALA A 52 0.79 -10.70 -8.56
C ALA A 52 -0.26 -11.28 -7.60
N ALA A 53 -0.35 -10.76 -6.37
CA ALA A 53 -1.40 -11.13 -5.43
C ALA A 53 -2.81 -10.79 -5.96
N VAL A 54 -2.98 -9.61 -6.56
CA VAL A 54 -4.23 -9.20 -7.23
C VAL A 54 -4.61 -10.15 -8.34
N ASP A 55 -3.65 -10.53 -9.20
CA ASP A 55 -3.90 -11.47 -10.30
C ASP A 55 -4.41 -12.82 -9.77
N VAL A 56 -3.77 -13.32 -8.71
CA VAL A 56 -4.13 -14.58 -8.06
C VAL A 56 -5.53 -14.51 -7.43
N TYR A 57 -5.85 -13.45 -6.68
CA TYR A 57 -7.17 -13.31 -6.07
C TYR A 57 -8.27 -13.11 -7.11
N ALA A 58 -8.02 -12.31 -8.15
CA ALA A 58 -8.95 -12.13 -9.27
C ALA A 58 -9.20 -13.44 -10.02
N ALA A 59 -8.17 -14.28 -10.18
CA ALA A 59 -8.29 -15.61 -10.75
C ALA A 59 -9.24 -16.51 -9.95
N VAL A 60 -9.09 -16.54 -8.61
CA VAL A 60 -9.96 -17.31 -7.71
C VAL A 60 -11.40 -16.80 -7.77
N VAL A 61 -11.61 -15.48 -7.72
CA VAL A 61 -12.94 -14.85 -7.80
C VAL A 61 -13.64 -15.18 -9.13
N GLY A 62 -12.92 -15.12 -10.25
CA GLY A 62 -13.46 -15.39 -11.57
C GLY A 62 -13.71 -16.87 -11.86
N ALA A 63 -12.91 -17.77 -11.27
CA ALA A 63 -13.00 -19.21 -11.48
C ALA A 63 -14.01 -19.90 -10.55
N VAL A 64 -14.22 -19.38 -9.33
CA VAL A 64 -15.16 -19.94 -8.37
C VAL A 64 -16.54 -19.30 -8.57
N PRO A 65 -17.55 -20.03 -9.11
CA PRO A 65 -18.85 -19.44 -9.39
C PRO A 65 -19.58 -19.04 -8.10
N PRO A 66 -20.36 -17.94 -8.12
CA PRO A 66 -21.26 -17.63 -7.01
C PRO A 66 -22.32 -18.73 -6.88
N VAL A 67 -22.63 -19.14 -5.65
CA VAL A 67 -23.64 -20.17 -5.39
C VAL A 67 -25.01 -19.57 -5.66
N LYS A 68 -25.65 -19.98 -6.76
CA LYS A 68 -27.05 -19.63 -7.06
C LYS A 68 -27.95 -20.27 -6.00
N GLY A 69 -28.70 -19.47 -5.23
CA GLY A 69 -29.64 -19.98 -4.22
C GLY A 69 -29.56 -19.33 -2.82
N GLY A 70 -28.77 -18.27 -2.65
CA GLY A 70 -29.03 -17.28 -1.60
C GLY A 70 -28.56 -17.59 -0.17
N LYS A 71 -27.76 -18.63 0.11
CA LYS A 71 -27.28 -18.82 1.51
C LYS A 71 -25.82 -19.15 1.79
N ARG A 72 -24.95 -19.55 0.84
CA ARG A 72 -23.51 -19.70 1.13
C ARG A 72 -22.68 -19.49 -0.12
N GLU A 73 -22.08 -18.32 -0.32
CA GLU A 73 -20.93 -18.23 -1.22
C GLU A 73 -19.83 -19.18 -0.70
N ARG A 74 -19.04 -19.80 -1.59
CA ARG A 74 -17.93 -20.63 -1.16
C ARG A 74 -16.97 -19.76 -0.33
N PRO A 75 -16.54 -20.19 0.87
CA PRO A 75 -15.71 -19.37 1.76
C PRO A 75 -14.44 -18.87 1.06
N LEU A 76 -13.86 -19.68 0.17
CA LEU A 76 -12.69 -19.32 -0.63
C LEU A 76 -12.93 -18.09 -1.54
N ARG A 77 -14.12 -17.98 -2.14
CA ARG A 77 -14.47 -16.85 -3.00
C ARG A 77 -14.63 -15.57 -2.20
N ILE A 78 -15.33 -15.63 -1.06
CA ILE A 78 -15.53 -14.49 -0.17
C ILE A 78 -14.16 -13.96 0.28
N LEU A 79 -13.30 -14.86 0.77
CA LEU A 79 -11.96 -14.51 1.23
C LEU A 79 -11.10 -13.89 0.13
N ALA A 80 -11.11 -14.46 -1.08
CA ALA A 80 -10.41 -13.90 -2.23
C ALA A 80 -10.94 -12.49 -2.59
N GLN A 81 -12.27 -12.31 -2.57
CA GLN A 81 -12.92 -11.04 -2.86
C GLN A 81 -12.59 -9.98 -1.82
N GLU A 82 -12.62 -10.32 -0.54
CA GLU A 82 -12.28 -9.41 0.56
C GLU A 82 -10.83 -8.92 0.47
N ARG A 83 -9.90 -9.83 0.18
CA ARG A 83 -8.47 -9.49 0.01
C ARG A 83 -8.24 -8.66 -1.25
N LEU A 84 -8.89 -9.02 -2.37
CA LEU A 84 -8.84 -8.23 -3.61
C LEU A 84 -9.35 -6.80 -3.38
N HIS A 85 -10.49 -6.65 -2.70
CA HIS A 85 -11.04 -5.35 -2.33
C HIS A 85 -10.11 -4.56 -1.42
N ALA A 86 -9.52 -5.20 -0.41
CA ALA A 86 -8.59 -4.54 0.50
C ALA A 86 -7.41 -3.91 -0.25
N ILE A 87 -6.80 -4.65 -1.20
CA ILE A 87 -5.69 -4.15 -2.03
C ILE A 87 -6.15 -3.00 -2.94
N GLN A 88 -7.36 -3.08 -3.49
CA GLN A 88 -7.95 -2.04 -4.33
C GLN A 88 -8.46 -0.81 -3.53
N GLY A 89 -8.40 -0.84 -2.20
CA GLY A 89 -8.94 0.20 -1.33
C GLY A 89 -10.47 0.22 -1.23
N LEU A 90 -11.14 -0.85 -1.66
CA LEU A 90 -12.59 -1.05 -1.64
C LEU A 90 -13.01 -1.97 -0.48
N GLY A 91 -14.31 -2.11 -0.25
CA GLY A 91 -14.86 -3.09 0.69
C GLY A 91 -14.85 -2.66 2.16
N ALA A 92 -14.81 -3.65 3.06
CA ALA A 92 -14.93 -3.44 4.51
C ALA A 92 -13.70 -2.72 5.08
N PHE A 93 -13.93 -1.92 6.13
CA PHE A 93 -12.87 -1.12 6.76
C PHE A 93 -11.76 -1.98 7.38
N ALA A 94 -12.09 -3.07 8.06
CA ALA A 94 -11.11 -3.86 8.80
C ALA A 94 -10.03 -4.52 7.89
N PRO A 95 -10.38 -5.27 6.82
CA PRO A 95 -9.38 -5.82 5.90
C PRO A 95 -8.53 -4.74 5.22
N ARG A 96 -9.14 -3.61 4.88
CA ARG A 96 -8.45 -2.47 4.28
C ARG A 96 -7.47 -1.83 5.26
N PHE A 97 -7.87 -1.65 6.51
CA PHE A 97 -7.02 -1.10 7.55
C PHE A 97 -5.83 -2.01 7.84
N GLU A 98 -6.04 -3.33 7.91
CA GLU A 98 -4.96 -4.32 8.05
C GLU A 98 -3.94 -4.21 6.91
N PHE A 99 -4.42 -4.15 5.66
CA PHE A 99 -3.57 -4.00 4.49
C PHE A 99 -2.76 -2.68 4.53
N LEU A 100 -3.43 -1.56 4.79
CA LEU A 100 -2.79 -0.25 4.87
C LEU A 100 -1.78 -0.16 6.02
N LEU A 101 -2.12 -0.71 7.19
CA LEU A 101 -1.23 -0.70 8.35
C LEU A 101 0.01 -1.54 8.08
N LYS A 102 -0.13 -2.72 7.45
CA LYS A 102 0.98 -3.59 7.06
C LYS A 102 1.91 -2.92 6.05
N ASN A 103 1.35 -2.26 5.03
CA ASN A 103 2.15 -1.52 4.07
C ASN A 103 2.81 -0.31 4.72
N PHE A 104 2.09 0.44 5.56
CA PHE A 104 2.66 1.55 6.31
C PHE A 104 3.82 1.12 7.21
N THR A 105 3.69 0.03 7.97
CA THR A 105 4.78 -0.44 8.82
C THR A 105 5.98 -0.94 8.02
N ARG A 106 5.74 -1.55 6.86
CA ARG A 106 6.80 -1.97 5.94
C ARG A 106 7.53 -0.76 5.34
N ASP A 107 6.80 0.23 4.87
CA ASP A 107 7.36 1.45 4.28
C ASP A 107 8.06 2.29 5.35
N ALA A 108 7.51 2.36 6.58
CA ALA A 108 8.15 3.01 7.71
C ALA A 108 9.48 2.35 8.13
N ALA A 109 9.69 1.08 7.75
CA ALA A 109 10.95 0.38 7.95
C ALA A 109 11.88 0.43 6.71
N ASP A 110 11.41 0.96 5.57
CA ASP A 110 12.23 1.09 4.36
C ASP A 110 13.06 2.39 4.42
N PRO A 111 14.41 2.30 4.46
CA PRO A 111 15.27 3.49 4.44
C PRO A 111 15.02 4.40 3.23
N ARG A 112 14.53 3.86 2.10
CA ARG A 112 14.20 4.64 0.90
C ARG A 112 12.95 5.50 1.08
N ALA A 113 12.02 5.10 1.93
CA ALA A 113 10.85 5.90 2.28
C ALA A 113 11.17 6.90 3.41
N ILE A 114 12.05 6.51 4.34
CA ILE A 114 12.50 7.35 5.45
C ILE A 114 13.33 8.55 4.96
N LEU A 115 14.25 8.34 4.01
CA LEU A 115 15.19 9.38 3.55
C LEU A 115 14.49 10.65 2.99
N PRO A 116 13.49 10.55 2.11
CA PRO A 116 12.72 11.72 1.65
C PRO A 116 11.96 12.42 2.77
N MET A 117 11.35 11.65 3.70
CA MET A 117 10.66 12.21 4.86
C MET A 117 11.61 13.00 5.77
N LEU A 118 12.80 12.44 6.03
CA LEU A 118 13.85 13.11 6.78
C LEU A 118 14.33 14.38 6.05
N ALA A 119 14.61 14.28 4.75
CA ALA A 119 15.05 15.43 3.95
C ALA A 119 14.04 16.58 4.01
N GLY A 120 12.74 16.29 3.83
CA GLY A 120 11.67 17.29 3.96
C GLY A 120 11.67 17.94 5.35
N THR A 121 11.72 17.15 6.44
CA THR A 121 11.73 17.71 7.80
C THR A 121 12.96 18.58 8.09
N THR A 122 14.11 18.25 7.52
CA THR A 122 15.33 19.06 7.66
C THR A 122 15.27 20.36 6.87
N VAL A 123 14.72 20.33 5.65
CA VAL A 123 14.55 21.53 4.81
C VAL A 123 13.56 22.48 5.47
N TYR A 124 12.40 21.98 5.90
CA TYR A 124 11.43 22.73 6.68
C TYR A 124 12.06 23.36 7.92
N GLY A 125 12.82 22.57 8.69
CA GLY A 125 13.48 23.00 9.92
C GLY A 125 14.49 24.13 9.66
N LEU A 126 15.31 24.01 8.62
CA LEU A 126 16.30 25.02 8.23
C LEU A 126 15.64 26.31 7.74
N VAL A 127 14.61 26.21 6.91
CA VAL A 127 13.87 27.38 6.40
C VAL A 127 13.16 28.12 7.54
N ARG A 128 12.51 27.38 8.44
CA ARG A 128 11.87 27.94 9.63
C ARG A 128 12.89 28.57 10.57
N ALA A 129 14.05 27.95 10.79
CA ALA A 129 15.11 28.49 11.63
C ALA A 129 15.73 29.76 11.01
N ALA A 130 15.94 29.78 9.69
CA ALA A 130 16.43 30.95 8.96
C ALA A 130 15.41 32.11 9.01
N ALA A 131 14.11 31.82 8.86
CA ALA A 131 13.04 32.81 8.99
C ALA A 131 12.97 33.39 10.40
N LEU A 132 13.07 32.54 11.44
CA LEU A 132 13.14 32.98 12.83
C LEU A 132 14.41 33.80 13.13
N GLY A 133 15.56 33.40 12.59
CA GLY A 133 16.83 34.12 12.73
C GLY A 133 16.78 35.51 12.07
N ARG A 134 16.19 35.62 10.89
CA ARG A 134 15.99 36.90 10.19
C ARG A 134 15.03 37.81 10.97
N LEU A 135 13.92 37.28 11.48
CA LEU A 135 12.95 38.03 12.30
C LEU A 135 13.54 38.48 13.65
N ALA A 136 14.43 37.68 14.24
CA ALA A 136 15.16 38.05 15.46
C ALA A 136 16.20 39.17 15.21
N GLY A 137 16.83 39.17 14.02
CA GLY A 137 17.80 40.20 13.61
C GLY A 137 17.16 41.55 13.21
N THR A 138 15.95 41.55 12.67
CA THR A 138 15.18 42.77 12.34
C THR A 138 14.40 43.29 13.55
N ALA A 139 15.11 43.65 14.63
CA ALA A 139 14.50 44.08 15.88
C ALA A 139 14.03 45.55 15.85
N ARG A 140 12.81 45.81 15.34
CA ARG A 140 12.05 47.05 15.66
C ARG A 140 10.53 46.90 15.79
N ALA A 141 9.98 45.69 15.81
CA ALA A 141 8.53 45.47 15.95
C ALA A 141 8.15 44.72 17.25
N ALA A 142 6.98 45.08 17.80
CA ALA A 142 6.50 44.85 19.17
C ALA A 142 6.49 43.39 19.67
N TRP A 143 6.44 43.23 21.01
CA TRP A 143 6.32 41.98 21.78
C TRP A 143 5.41 40.91 21.16
N TYR A 144 4.28 41.30 20.57
CA TYR A 144 3.31 40.37 19.94
C TYR A 144 3.89 39.62 18.73
N SER A 145 4.84 40.23 18.02
CA SER A 145 5.57 39.64 16.90
C SER A 145 6.69 38.69 17.34
N ARG A 146 7.07 38.64 18.64
CA ARG A 146 8.17 37.79 19.15
C ARG A 146 7.75 36.34 19.47
N GLY A 147 6.45 36.06 19.60
CA GLY A 147 5.95 34.78 20.10
C GLY A 147 5.23 33.92 19.05
N ALA A 148 3.90 33.88 19.14
CA ALA A 148 3.06 33.08 18.25
C ALA A 148 3.07 33.60 16.81
N GLY A 149 3.07 34.93 16.61
CA GLY A 149 3.03 35.56 15.28
C GLY A 149 4.25 35.22 14.42
N ALA A 150 5.47 35.32 14.96
CA ALA A 150 6.68 34.92 14.25
C ALA A 150 6.69 33.42 13.92
N ARG A 151 6.17 32.57 14.82
CA ARG A 151 6.10 31.12 14.57
C ARG A 151 5.11 30.78 13.45
N ILE A 152 3.97 31.46 13.41
CA ILE A 152 2.95 31.27 12.36
C ILE A 152 3.46 31.79 11.01
N LEU A 153 4.08 32.96 10.97
CA LEU A 153 4.64 33.52 9.73
C LEU A 153 5.82 32.68 9.22
N ALA A 154 6.69 32.20 10.11
CA ALA A 154 7.78 31.30 9.73
C ALA A 154 7.26 29.94 9.24
N ALA A 155 6.19 29.41 9.84
CA ALA A 155 5.55 28.18 9.38
C ALA A 155 4.88 28.35 8.01
N GLY A 156 4.20 29.49 7.77
CA GLY A 156 3.59 29.80 6.48
C GLY A 156 4.61 30.06 5.38
N ALA A 157 5.71 30.75 5.69
CA ALA A 157 6.80 30.98 4.73
C ALA A 157 7.55 29.68 4.39
N ALA A 158 7.77 28.80 5.37
CA ALA A 158 8.36 27.48 5.12
C ALA A 158 7.45 26.61 4.25
N TYR A 159 6.14 26.60 4.52
CA TYR A 159 5.16 25.89 3.70
C TYR A 159 5.10 26.43 2.26
N ALA A 160 5.07 27.76 2.09
CA ALA A 160 5.07 28.39 0.77
C ALA A 160 6.39 28.19 -0.01
N ALA A 161 7.50 27.88 0.66
CA ALA A 161 8.75 27.52 0.01
C ALA A 161 8.84 26.04 -0.38
N GLU A 162 8.07 25.16 0.27
CA GLU A 162 7.99 23.73 -0.04
C GLU A 162 6.95 23.41 -1.13
N VAL A 163 5.95 24.26 -1.32
CA VAL A 163 4.90 24.10 -2.35
C VAL A 163 5.21 25.01 -3.56
N PRO A 164 5.47 24.47 -4.76
CA PRO A 164 5.65 25.28 -5.97
C PRO A 164 4.36 25.92 -6.47
#